data_AF-A0A7L3Q5N2-F1
#
_entry.id   AF-A0A7L3Q5N2-F1
#
_cell.length_a   1.000
_cell.length_b   1.000
_cell.length_c   1.000
_cell.angle_alpha   90.00
_cell.angle_beta   90.00
_cell.angle_gamma   90.00
#
_symmetry.space_group_name_H-M   'P 1'
#
loop_
_entity.id
_entity.type
_entity.pdbx_description
1 polymer ?
#
loop_
_entity_poly.entity_id
_entity_poly.type
_entity_poly.pdbx_seq_one_letter_code
_entity_poly.pdbx_strand_id
1 'polypeptide(L)'
;MAPPKVKQDMAPPGGYGPIDYKRHLPRRGLSGYSLFAIGIGSLLLGYYTLVKWNRERRRLLIEELEARIALMPLLQAESDRR
;
A
#
# COMPACT_ATOMS: atom_id res chain seq x y z
N MET A 1 19.55 -59.28 55.43
CA MET A 1 20.41 -58.30 54.75
C MET A 1 19.49 -57.31 54.03
N ALA A 2 19.34 -56.09 54.52
CA ALA A 2 18.45 -55.10 53.91
C ALA A 2 19.13 -54.52 52.65
N PRO A 3 18.40 -54.28 51.54
CA PRO A 3 19.00 -53.75 50.32
C PRO A 3 19.49 -52.31 50.52
N PRO A 4 20.56 -51.88 49.84
CA PRO A 4 21.11 -50.54 49.99
C PRO A 4 20.08 -49.49 49.54
N LYS A 5 19.90 -48.45 50.37
CA LYS A 5 18.97 -47.34 50.10
C LYS A 5 19.59 -46.40 49.07
N VAL A 6 19.37 -46.68 47.79
CA VAL A 6 19.81 -45.81 46.68
C VAL A 6 18.80 -44.68 46.50
N LYS A 7 19.27 -43.42 46.58
CA LYS A 7 18.45 -42.25 46.25
C LYS A 7 18.50 -42.04 44.75
N GLN A 8 17.46 -42.48 44.05
CA GLN A 8 17.33 -42.32 42.60
C GLN A 8 16.67 -40.98 42.29
N ASP A 9 17.14 -40.30 41.24
CA ASP A 9 16.46 -39.11 40.72
C ASP A 9 15.19 -39.54 39.97
N MET A 10 14.08 -38.89 40.28
CA MET A 10 12.75 -39.28 39.83
C MET A 10 11.95 -38.04 39.45
N ALA A 11 11.06 -38.19 38.46
CA ALA A 11 10.09 -37.15 38.16
C ALA A 11 9.25 -36.83 39.42
N PRO A 12 8.86 -35.56 39.61
CA PRO A 12 8.07 -35.16 40.77
C PRO A 12 6.75 -35.95 40.82
N PRO A 13 6.23 -36.25 42.02
CA PRO A 13 4.93 -36.89 42.16
C PRO A 13 3.85 -35.98 41.56
N GLY A 14 3.27 -36.39 40.43
CA GLY A 14 2.35 -35.58 39.61
C GLY A 14 2.84 -35.30 38.18
N GLY A 15 4.10 -35.60 37.86
CA GLY A 15 4.68 -35.41 36.53
C GLY A 15 5.04 -33.96 36.21
N TYR A 16 5.61 -33.74 35.02
CA TYR A 16 5.90 -32.40 34.51
C TYR A 16 4.65 -31.78 33.89
N GLY A 17 4.53 -30.45 33.96
CA GLY A 17 3.48 -29.71 33.28
C GLY A 17 3.53 -29.92 31.75
N PRO A 18 2.41 -29.66 31.04
CA PRO A 18 2.38 -29.80 29.59
C PRO A 18 3.36 -28.81 28.93
N ILE A 19 4.17 -29.33 28.01
CA ILE A 19 5.11 -28.55 27.21
C ILE A 19 4.48 -28.34 25.84
N ASP A 20 4.27 -27.08 25.46
CA ASP A 20 3.78 -26.74 24.13
C ASP A 20 4.88 -26.99 23.08
N TYR A 21 4.77 -28.12 22.39
CA TYR A 21 5.68 -28.53 21.33
C TYR A 21 5.25 -28.00 19.94
N LYS A 22 4.06 -27.40 19.85
CA LYS A 22 3.48 -26.93 18.59
C LYS A 22 3.94 -25.51 18.26
N ARG A 23 4.10 -25.23 16.98
CA ARG A 23 4.40 -23.89 16.49
C ARG A 23 3.14 -23.02 16.53
N HIS A 24 3.13 -22.01 17.41
CA HIS A 24 2.09 -20.98 17.44
C HIS A 24 2.50 -19.81 16.56
N LEU A 25 2.06 -19.81 15.29
CA LEU A 25 2.31 -18.70 14.38
C LEU A 25 1.12 -17.73 14.40
N PRO A 26 1.29 -16.47 14.80
CA PRO A 26 0.20 -15.51 14.81
C PRO A 26 -0.21 -15.20 13.37
N ARG A 27 -1.46 -15.48 13.02
CA ARG A 27 -2.04 -15.01 11.76
C ARG A 27 -2.23 -13.51 11.85
N ARG A 28 -1.35 -12.76 11.20
CA ARG A 28 -1.40 -11.31 11.11
C ARG A 28 -1.78 -10.92 9.70
N GLY A 29 -2.59 -9.87 9.56
CA GLY A 29 -2.97 -9.29 8.28
C GLY A 29 -4.47 -9.34 8.01
N LEU A 30 -4.83 -8.67 6.91
CA LEU A 30 -6.18 -8.57 6.38
C LEU A 30 -6.52 -9.79 5.51
N SER A 31 -7.80 -10.11 5.36
CA SER A 31 -8.24 -11.21 4.49
C SER A 31 -7.90 -10.89 3.02
N GLY A 32 -7.74 -11.93 2.19
CA GLY A 32 -7.44 -11.75 0.76
C GLY A 32 -8.44 -10.83 0.05
N TYR A 33 -9.73 -11.00 0.32
CA TYR A 33 -10.78 -10.13 -0.23
C TYR A 33 -10.65 -8.68 0.22
N SER A 34 -10.31 -8.45 1.49
CA SER A 34 -10.13 -7.07 1.98
C SER A 34 -8.91 -6.38 1.34
N LEU A 35 -7.84 -7.12 1.03
CA LEU A 35 -6.71 -6.57 0.27
C LEU A 35 -7.12 -6.17 -1.15
N PHE A 36 -7.91 -7.01 -1.83
CA PHE A 36 -8.44 -6.67 -3.15
C PHE A 36 -9.38 -5.46 -3.10
N ALA A 37 -10.25 -5.38 -2.10
CA ALA A 37 -11.14 -4.22 -1.93
C ALA A 37 -10.37 -2.92 -1.75
N ILE A 38 -9.30 -2.93 -0.93
CA ILE A 38 -8.43 -1.76 -0.73
C ILE A 38 -7.69 -1.42 -2.03
N GLY A 39 -7.14 -2.43 -2.72
CA GLY A 39 -6.45 -2.22 -4.00
C GLY A 39 -7.36 -1.57 -5.04
N ILE A 40 -8.53 -2.15 -5.27
CA ILE A 40 -9.51 -1.62 -6.23
C ILE A 40 -10.01 -0.24 -5.80
N GLY A 41 -10.29 -0.03 -4.51
CA GLY A 41 -10.71 1.26 -3.97
C GLY A 41 -9.67 2.36 -4.23
N SER A 42 -8.39 2.06 -4.01
CA SER A 42 -7.29 3.00 -4.26
C SER A 42 -7.16 3.35 -5.75
N LEU A 43 -7.31 2.35 -6.64
CA LEU A 43 -7.26 2.56 -8.09
C LEU A 43 -8.42 3.43 -8.57
N LEU A 44 -9.65 3.14 -8.13
CA LEU A 44 -10.84 3.91 -8.52
C LEU A 44 -10.72 5.39 -8.09
N LEU A 45 -10.26 5.63 -6.86
CA LEU A 45 -10.01 6.99 -6.39
C LEU A 45 -8.92 7.68 -7.22
N GLY A 46 -7.81 6.99 -7.49
CA GLY A 46 -6.71 7.51 -8.30
C GLY A 46 -7.16 7.90 -9.72
N TYR A 47 -7.92 7.03 -10.39
CA TYR A 47 -8.46 7.32 -11.72
C TYR A 47 -9.44 8.50 -11.70
N TYR A 48 -10.31 8.59 -10.70
CA TYR A 48 -11.23 9.72 -10.57
C TYR A 48 -10.48 11.06 -10.46
N THR A 49 -9.48 11.13 -9.57
CA THR A 49 -8.69 12.35 -9.40
C THR A 49 -7.89 12.71 -10.65
N LEU A 50 -7.33 11.70 -11.33
CA LEU A 50 -6.57 11.88 -12.57
C LEU A 50 -7.45 12.45 -13.68
N VAL A 51 -8.65 11.88 -13.89
CA VAL A 51 -9.58 12.37 -14.92
C VAL A 51 -10.01 13.80 -14.64
N LYS A 52 -10.32 14.14 -13.38
CA LYS A 52 -10.66 15.50 -12.98
C LYS A 52 -9.52 16.48 -13.33
N TRP A 53 -8.30 16.14 -12.93
CA TRP A 53 -7.12 16.97 -13.20
C TRP A 53 -6.83 17.12 -14.70
N ASN A 54 -6.96 16.06 -15.48
CA ASN A 54 -6.75 16.12 -16.92
C ASN A 54 -7.74 17.05 -17.63
N ARG A 55 -8.98 17.17 -17.11
CA ARG A 55 -9.95 18.13 -17.65
C ARG A 55 -9.53 19.57 -17.36
N GLU A 56 -9.02 19.84 -16.17
CA GLU A 56 -8.49 21.16 -15.81
C GLU A 56 -7.26 21.51 -16.65
N ARG A 57 -6.31 20.59 -16.80
CA ARG A 57 -5.15 20.77 -17.69
C ARG A 57 -5.53 21.08 -19.13
N ARG A 58 -6.58 20.43 -19.66
CA ARG A 58 -7.08 20.72 -21.02
C ARG A 58 -7.64 22.13 -21.13
N ARG A 59 -8.34 22.63 -20.10
CA ARG A 59 -8.84 24.01 -20.10
C ARG A 59 -7.70 25.01 -20.10
N LEU A 60 -6.69 24.82 -19.26
CA LEU A 60 -5.50 25.67 -19.22
C LEU A 60 -4.75 25.67 -20.56
N LEU A 61 -4.63 24.51 -21.20
CA LEU A 61 -3.99 24.40 -22.52
C LEU A 61 -4.79 25.14 -23.59
N ILE A 62 -6.12 25.10 -23.54
CA ILE A 62 -6.97 25.87 -24.46
C ILE A 62 -6.76 27.36 -24.24
N GLU A 63 -6.76 27.83 -22.99
CA GLU A 63 -6.51 29.25 -22.65
C GLU A 63 -5.13 29.72 -23.16
N GLU A 64 -4.08 28.91 -22.98
CA GLU A 64 -2.74 29.22 -23.48
C GLU A 64 -2.70 29.31 -25.01
N LEU A 65 -3.36 28.38 -25.70
CA LEU A 65 -3.44 28.40 -27.17
C LEU A 65 -4.24 29.60 -27.68
N GLU A 66 -5.36 29.93 -27.05
CA GLU A 66 -6.16 31.11 -27.40
C GLU A 66 -5.36 32.40 -27.22
N ALA A 67 -4.64 32.55 -26.10
CA ALA A 67 -3.76 33.70 -25.86
C ALA A 67 -2.66 33.79 -26.93
N ARG A 68 -2.06 32.65 -27.31
CA ARG A 68 -1.05 32.60 -28.36
C ARG A 68 -1.61 32.99 -29.73
N ILE A 69 -2.79 32.49 -30.09
CA ILE A 69 -3.47 32.82 -31.35
C ILE A 69 -3.81 34.32 -31.38
N ALA A 70 -4.27 34.90 -30.28
CA ALA A 70 -4.59 36.32 -30.19
C ALA A 70 -3.37 37.22 -30.41
N LEU A 71 -2.19 36.82 -29.89
CA LEU A 71 -0.94 37.57 -30.05
C LEU A 71 -0.21 37.29 -31.37
N MET A 72 -0.52 36.18 -32.04
CA MET A 72 0.17 35.73 -33.25
C MET A 72 0.24 36.79 -34.37
N PRO A 73 -0.83 37.54 -34.70
CA PRO A 73 -0.76 38.54 -35.76
C PRO A 73 0.22 39.68 -35.46
N LEU A 74 0.32 40.10 -34.19
CA LEU A 74 1.25 41.15 -33.77
C LEU A 74 2.69 40.66 -33.87
N LEU A 75 2.97 39.44 -33.38
CA LEU A 75 4.30 38.84 -33.46
C LEU A 75 4.74 38.60 -34.91
N GLN A 76 3.81 38.22 -35.78
CA GLN A 76 4.07 38.09 -37.21
C GLN A 76 4.40 39.44 -37.84
N ALA A 77 3.62 40.48 -37.56
CA ALA A 77 3.87 41.82 -38.07
C ALA A 77 5.23 42.40 -37.62
N GLU A 78 5.66 42.11 -36.39
CA GLU A 78 7.01 42.47 -35.94
C GLU A 78 8.11 41.69 -36.65
N SER A 79 7.87 40.41 -36.95
CA SER A 79 8.81 39.55 -37.67
C SER A 79 8.97 39.97 -39.14
N ASP A 80 7.87 40.33 -39.81
CA ASP A 80 7.87 40.79 -41.20
C ASP A 80 8.54 42.17 -41.39
N ARG A 81 8.64 42.98 -40.32
CA ARG A 81 9.35 44.27 -40.32
C ARG A 81 10.87 44.13 -40.15
N ARG A 82 11.34 42.99 -39.63
CA ARG A 82 12.77 42.71 -39.47
C ARG A 82 13.39 42.29 -40.79
#